data_AF-A0A3M6KES1-F1
#
_entry.id   AF-A0A3M6KES1-F1
#
_cell.length_a   1.000
_cell.length_b   1.000
_cell.length_c   1.000
_cell.angle_alpha   90.00
_cell.angle_beta   90.00
_cell.angle_gamma   90.00
#
_symmetry.space_group_name_H-M   'P 1'
#
loop_
_entity.id
_entity.type
_entity.pdbx_description
1 polymer ?
#
loop_
_entity_poly.entity_id
_entity_poly.type
_entity_poly.pdbx_seq_one_letter_code
_entity_poly.pdbx_strand_id
1 'polypeptide(L)'
;MLIKAIQVTLAIGIISLMISVSGVFAETSIADFVDPNKRQDYYLDRYYNEPTYKSWFDRNYPGITIEEAVGINEIDDSMIDSILKKEIIPEADARLVSQEDMSGSNSEVAHMVLAIGGLGILFGAVWGIKRKVNDNSRQISINKESIKNKIIKPITRTTPLDILQKRLVRGEISVKEFEEIRAKLASSNQ
;
A
#
# COMPACT_ATOMS: atom_id res chain seq x y z
N MET A 1 4.12 -76.83 20.28
CA MET A 1 4.87 -76.15 19.19
C MET A 1 3.89 -75.19 18.52
N LEU A 2 4.10 -73.91 18.29
CA LEU A 2 5.13 -72.95 18.61
C LEU A 2 4.44 -71.59 18.32
N ILE A 3 4.27 -70.76 19.34
CA ILE A 3 4.26 -69.29 19.32
C ILE A 3 3.33 -68.60 18.28
N LYS A 4 2.11 -68.22 18.69
CA LYS A 4 1.40 -67.06 18.10
C LYS A 4 1.57 -65.87 19.04
N ALA A 5 2.58 -65.04 18.74
CA ALA A 5 2.84 -63.82 19.48
C ALA A 5 1.85 -62.73 19.05
N ILE A 6 0.96 -62.41 19.99
CA ILE A 6 0.42 -61.09 20.34
C ILE A 6 1.14 -59.90 19.68
N GLN A 7 0.42 -59.11 18.89
CA GLN A 7 0.35 -57.66 19.07
C GLN A 7 -1.02 -57.15 18.60
N VAL A 8 -1.79 -56.63 19.56
CA VAL A 8 -3.04 -55.89 19.36
C VAL A 8 -2.62 -54.46 19.04
N THR A 9 -2.65 -54.07 17.76
CA THR A 9 -2.40 -52.67 17.39
C THR A 9 -3.68 -51.86 17.58
N LEU A 10 -3.69 -51.20 18.72
CA LEU A 10 -4.44 -50.01 19.10
C LEU A 10 -4.63 -49.02 17.94
N ALA A 11 -5.80 -48.98 17.31
CA ALA A 11 -6.20 -47.90 16.40
C ALA A 11 -6.68 -46.70 17.23
N ILE A 12 -5.75 -45.97 17.84
CA ILE A 12 -6.02 -44.63 18.42
C ILE A 12 -5.63 -43.57 17.40
N GLY A 13 -6.64 -42.80 17.00
CA GLY A 13 -6.57 -41.37 16.67
C GLY A 13 -5.37 -40.87 15.85
N ILE A 14 -5.52 -40.85 14.53
CA ILE A 14 -4.75 -39.94 13.67
C ILE A 14 -5.63 -38.69 13.43
N ILE A 15 -5.77 -37.89 14.48
CA ILE A 15 -5.92 -36.44 14.32
C ILE A 15 -4.64 -35.87 14.92
N SER A 16 -3.61 -35.76 14.09
CA SER A 16 -2.45 -34.91 14.33
C SER A 16 -1.98 -34.34 13.00
N LEU A 17 -2.18 -33.04 12.88
CA LEU A 17 -1.70 -32.11 11.88
C LEU A 17 -0.22 -32.37 11.50
N MET A 18 0.04 -32.66 10.23
CA MET A 18 1.34 -32.44 9.59
C MET A 18 1.13 -31.73 8.27
N ILE A 19 1.33 -30.42 8.35
CA ILE A 19 1.77 -29.57 7.25
C ILE A 19 2.93 -30.27 6.54
N SER A 20 2.79 -30.57 5.25
CA SER A 20 3.93 -30.74 4.37
C SER A 20 3.66 -29.98 3.09
N VAL A 21 4.30 -28.82 3.02
CA VAL A 21 4.53 -27.99 1.85
C VAL A 21 5.16 -28.84 0.75
N SER A 22 4.53 -28.86 -0.42
CA SER A 22 5.10 -29.12 -1.75
C SER A 22 4.02 -28.58 -2.69
N GLY A 23 4.02 -27.31 -3.10
CA GLY A 23 5.16 -26.64 -3.71
C GLY A 23 5.33 -27.18 -5.12
N VAL A 24 4.97 -26.35 -6.09
CA VAL A 24 5.38 -26.40 -7.51
C VAL A 24 4.55 -27.29 -8.44
N PHE A 25 3.39 -26.78 -8.85
CA PHE A 25 3.04 -26.78 -10.27
C PHE A 25 2.51 -25.38 -10.60
N ALA A 26 3.43 -24.41 -10.66
CA ALA A 26 3.18 -23.15 -11.35
C ALA A 26 3.14 -23.46 -12.84
N GLU A 27 1.99 -23.97 -13.31
CA GLU A 27 1.67 -23.76 -14.71
C GLU A 27 1.52 -22.25 -14.90
N THR A 28 2.41 -21.70 -15.70
CA THR A 28 2.44 -20.30 -16.13
C THR A 28 1.25 -20.06 -17.07
N SER A 29 0.04 -20.16 -16.55
CA SER A 29 -1.18 -19.88 -17.30
C SER A 29 -1.42 -18.38 -17.24
N ILE A 30 -1.21 -17.72 -18.37
CA ILE A 30 -1.68 -16.36 -18.62
C ILE A 30 -3.13 -16.25 -18.12
N ALA A 31 -3.44 -15.20 -17.35
CA ALA A 31 -4.75 -15.03 -16.74
C ALA A 31 -5.85 -14.83 -17.80
N ASP A 32 -7.05 -15.34 -17.55
CA ASP A 32 -8.17 -15.40 -18.51
C ASP A 32 -8.59 -14.06 -19.14
N PHE A 33 -8.25 -12.93 -18.50
CA PHE A 33 -8.58 -11.59 -19.02
C PHE A 33 -7.61 -11.07 -20.09
N VAL A 34 -6.49 -11.75 -20.28
CA VAL A 34 -5.44 -11.37 -21.23
C VAL A 34 -5.82 -11.90 -22.60
N ASP A 35 -5.94 -10.98 -23.55
CA ASP A 35 -6.28 -11.25 -24.95
C ASP A 35 -4.98 -11.61 -25.67
N PRO A 36 -4.87 -12.82 -26.27
CA PRO A 36 -3.68 -13.24 -27.01
C PRO A 36 -3.31 -12.34 -28.18
N ASN A 37 -4.27 -11.55 -28.70
CA ASN A 37 -4.04 -10.63 -29.80
C ASN A 37 -3.49 -9.27 -29.34
N LYS A 38 -3.41 -9.03 -28.04
CA LYS A 38 -2.88 -7.80 -27.45
C LYS A 38 -1.52 -8.07 -26.83
N ARG A 39 -0.64 -7.08 -26.98
CA ARG A 39 0.69 -7.12 -26.37
C ARG A 39 0.59 -6.95 -24.85
N GLN A 40 1.51 -7.54 -24.10
CA GLN A 40 1.52 -7.51 -22.63
C GLN A 40 1.65 -6.08 -22.08
N ASP A 41 2.40 -5.21 -22.78
CA ASP A 41 2.59 -3.80 -22.44
C ASP A 41 1.28 -3.01 -22.39
N TYR A 42 0.30 -3.35 -23.23
CA TYR A 42 -1.05 -2.76 -23.18
C TYR A 42 -1.71 -2.94 -21.81
N TYR A 43 -1.54 -4.12 -21.19
CA TYR A 43 -2.14 -4.43 -19.89
C TYR A 43 -1.40 -3.76 -18.74
N LEU A 44 -0.07 -3.66 -18.84
CA LEU A 44 0.76 -2.95 -17.87
C LEU A 44 0.48 -1.45 -17.90
N ASP A 45 0.47 -0.83 -19.08
CA ASP A 45 0.18 0.59 -19.26
C ASP A 45 -1.18 0.94 -18.63
N ARG A 46 -2.18 0.11 -18.89
CA ARG A 46 -3.51 0.27 -18.32
C ARG A 46 -3.53 0.14 -16.80
N TYR A 47 -2.80 -0.83 -16.25
CA TYR A 47 -2.72 -1.03 -14.80
C TYR A 47 -2.06 0.14 -14.07
N TYR A 48 -1.02 0.74 -14.66
CA TYR A 48 -0.28 1.85 -14.06
C TYR A 48 -0.91 3.23 -14.32
N ASN A 49 -1.63 3.40 -15.43
CA ASN A 49 -2.17 4.70 -15.85
C ASN A 49 -3.70 4.84 -15.67
N GLU A 50 -4.47 3.75 -15.61
CA GLU A 50 -5.92 3.78 -15.40
C GLU A 50 -6.31 3.30 -13.97
N PRO A 51 -6.68 4.22 -13.04
CA PRO A 51 -6.98 3.83 -11.65
C PRO A 51 -8.20 2.92 -11.51
N THR A 52 -9.16 3.04 -12.44
CA THR A 52 -10.33 2.17 -12.52
C THR A 52 -9.97 0.75 -12.92
N TYR A 53 -9.04 0.58 -13.87
CA TYR A 53 -8.55 -0.72 -14.30
C TYR A 53 -7.73 -1.40 -13.20
N LYS A 54 -6.85 -0.63 -12.53
CA LYS A 54 -6.11 -1.11 -11.35
C LYS A 54 -7.05 -1.64 -10.26
N SER A 55 -8.05 -0.85 -9.89
CA SER A 55 -9.01 -1.22 -8.83
C SER A 55 -9.85 -2.46 -9.18
N TRP A 56 -10.07 -2.70 -10.47
CA TRP A 56 -10.71 -3.91 -10.97
C TRP A 56 -9.75 -5.10 -10.88
N PHE A 57 -8.50 -4.96 -11.32
CA PHE A 57 -7.51 -6.04 -11.26
C PHE A 57 -7.26 -6.49 -9.82
N ASP A 58 -6.95 -5.55 -8.92
CA ASP A 58 -6.65 -5.80 -7.50
C ASP A 58 -7.78 -6.58 -6.78
N ARG A 59 -9.02 -6.42 -7.23
CA ARG A 59 -10.21 -7.07 -6.64
C ARG A 59 -10.45 -8.47 -7.18
N ASN A 60 -10.23 -8.67 -8.48
CA ASN A 60 -10.56 -9.94 -9.15
C ASN A 60 -9.41 -10.94 -9.09
N TYR A 61 -8.17 -10.46 -8.94
CA TYR A 61 -6.96 -11.27 -8.94
C TYR A 61 -6.12 -11.03 -7.67
N PRO A 62 -6.65 -11.33 -6.47
CA PRO A 62 -5.91 -11.13 -5.23
C PRO A 62 -4.75 -12.14 -5.12
N GLY A 63 -3.55 -11.63 -4.86
CA GLY A 63 -2.38 -12.47 -4.60
C GLY A 63 -1.57 -12.87 -5.83
N ILE A 64 -1.88 -12.30 -7.00
CA ILE A 64 -1.01 -12.36 -8.19
C ILE A 64 -0.69 -10.94 -8.66
N THR A 65 0.51 -10.71 -9.16
CA THR A 65 0.88 -9.41 -9.73
C THR A 65 0.38 -9.28 -11.17
N ILE A 66 0.28 -8.05 -11.69
CA ILE A 66 -0.14 -7.84 -13.09
C ILE A 66 0.88 -8.44 -14.05
N GLU A 67 2.16 -8.43 -13.68
CA GLU A 67 3.28 -9.00 -14.43
C GLU A 67 3.16 -10.52 -14.54
N GLU A 68 2.90 -11.19 -13.41
CA GLU A 68 2.64 -12.64 -13.37
C GLU A 68 1.38 -12.99 -14.16
N ALA A 69 0.33 -12.17 -14.07
CA ALA A 69 -0.94 -12.40 -14.74
C ALA A 69 -0.84 -12.31 -16.27
N VAL A 70 0.06 -11.47 -16.81
CA VAL A 70 0.32 -11.35 -18.25
C VAL A 70 1.43 -12.29 -18.75
N GLY A 71 1.94 -13.16 -17.88
CA GLY A 71 2.94 -14.18 -18.22
C GLY A 71 4.37 -13.64 -18.33
N ILE A 72 4.70 -12.54 -17.63
CA ILE A 72 6.07 -12.05 -17.50
C ILE A 72 6.67 -12.73 -16.27
N ASN A 73 7.06 -13.99 -16.44
CA ASN A 73 7.51 -14.84 -15.32
C ASN A 73 9.03 -14.81 -15.13
N GLU A 74 9.76 -14.38 -16.13
CA GLU A 74 11.15 -13.98 -16.02
C GLU A 74 11.28 -12.70 -16.80
N ILE A 75 11.97 -11.75 -16.19
CA ILE A 75 12.19 -10.48 -16.82
C ILE A 75 13.09 -10.77 -18.02
N ASP A 76 12.52 -10.75 -19.22
CA ASP A 76 13.28 -10.90 -20.45
C ASP A 76 14.40 -9.85 -20.38
N ASP A 77 15.66 -10.28 -20.36
CA ASP A 77 16.82 -9.38 -20.23
C ASP A 77 16.77 -8.26 -21.30
N SER A 78 16.14 -8.54 -22.44
CA SER A 78 15.87 -7.57 -23.51
C SER A 78 14.86 -6.48 -23.15
N MET A 79 13.88 -6.80 -22.30
CA MET A 79 12.89 -5.85 -21.78
C MET A 79 13.49 -4.98 -20.68
N ILE A 80 14.29 -5.56 -19.76
CA ILE A 80 15.09 -4.76 -18.81
C ILE A 80 16.01 -3.84 -19.55
N ASP A 81 16.77 -4.31 -20.54
CA ASP A 81 17.72 -3.46 -21.25
C ASP A 81 17.00 -2.29 -21.95
N SER A 82 15.80 -2.52 -22.50
CA SER A 82 14.97 -1.47 -23.10
C SER A 82 14.37 -0.49 -22.08
N ILE A 83 14.00 -0.95 -20.88
CA ILE A 83 13.44 -0.14 -19.80
C ILE A 83 14.56 0.62 -19.07
N LEU A 84 15.70 -0.02 -18.80
CA LEU A 84 16.87 0.58 -18.15
C LEU A 84 17.48 1.69 -19.02
N LYS A 85 17.54 1.46 -20.33
CA LYS A 85 18.00 2.44 -21.33
C LYS A 85 16.99 3.58 -21.54
N LYS A 86 15.70 3.35 -21.24
CA LYS A 86 14.63 4.36 -21.35
C LYS A 86 14.37 5.12 -20.04
N GLU A 87 14.66 4.53 -18.89
CA GLU A 87 14.21 5.02 -17.58
C GLU A 87 15.36 5.32 -16.58
N ILE A 88 16.55 4.72 -16.71
CA ILE A 88 17.59 4.82 -15.66
C ILE A 88 18.86 5.59 -16.07
N ILE A 89 19.22 5.70 -17.36
CA ILE A 89 20.42 6.46 -17.77
C ILE A 89 20.15 7.38 -18.97
N PRO A 90 19.69 8.62 -18.77
CA PRO A 90 20.46 9.75 -19.22
C PRO A 90 21.53 9.97 -18.14
N GLU A 91 22.72 9.39 -18.32
CA GLU A 91 23.87 9.86 -17.57
C GLU A 91 23.89 11.35 -17.82
N ALA A 92 23.82 12.14 -16.74
CA ALA A 92 23.75 13.60 -16.79
C ALA A 92 25.11 14.17 -17.24
N ASP A 93 25.69 13.58 -18.27
CA ASP A 93 26.76 14.14 -19.04
C ASP A 93 26.12 15.27 -19.85
N ALA A 94 26.29 16.49 -19.36
CA ALA A 94 25.91 17.71 -20.08
C ALA A 94 26.61 17.82 -21.47
N ARG A 95 27.51 16.88 -21.80
CA ARG A 95 28.19 16.75 -23.09
C ARG A 95 27.43 15.87 -24.10
N LEU A 96 26.49 15.02 -23.67
CA LEU A 96 25.67 14.16 -24.54
C LEU A 96 24.35 14.82 -24.98
N VAL A 97 24.01 15.99 -24.43
CA VAL A 97 22.95 16.88 -24.96
C VAL A 97 23.29 17.45 -26.34
N SER A 98 24.54 17.29 -26.77
CA SER A 98 24.95 17.56 -28.14
C SER A 98 25.33 16.25 -28.80
N GLN A 99 24.41 15.70 -29.59
CA GLN A 99 24.64 15.02 -30.88
C GLN A 99 23.65 13.87 -31.09
N GLU A 100 22.37 14.22 -31.29
CA GLU A 100 21.69 13.64 -32.45
C GLU A 100 22.20 14.43 -33.65
N ASP A 101 22.89 13.76 -34.58
CA ASP A 101 23.20 14.31 -35.89
C ASP A 101 21.90 14.48 -36.68
N MET A 102 21.10 15.50 -36.35
CA MET A 102 20.13 16.05 -37.29
C MET A 102 20.82 17.15 -38.08
N SER A 103 21.50 16.71 -39.13
CA SER A 103 21.92 17.57 -40.23
C SER A 103 20.68 18.19 -40.88
N GLY A 104 20.38 19.42 -40.48
CA GLY A 104 19.37 20.26 -41.09
C GLY A 104 19.26 21.57 -40.33
N SER A 105 19.76 22.67 -40.92
CA SER A 105 19.35 24.02 -40.50
C SER A 105 17.84 24.02 -40.33
N ASN A 106 17.34 24.55 -39.20
CA ASN A 106 16.23 25.50 -39.08
C ASN A 106 15.91 25.73 -37.59
N SER A 107 15.65 26.98 -37.22
CA SER A 107 15.31 27.45 -35.85
C SER A 107 14.16 26.68 -35.19
N GLU A 108 13.31 26.03 -35.98
CA GLU A 108 12.16 25.24 -35.54
C GLU A 108 12.53 24.05 -34.64
N VAL A 109 13.62 23.34 -34.95
CA VAL A 109 14.11 22.22 -34.10
C VAL A 109 14.62 22.75 -32.76
N ALA A 110 15.32 23.89 -32.77
CA ALA A 110 15.80 24.53 -31.54
C ALA A 110 14.63 25.03 -30.66
N HIS A 111 13.56 25.57 -31.28
CA HIS A 111 12.35 25.94 -30.56
C HIS A 111 11.62 24.73 -29.98
N MET A 112 11.57 23.61 -30.71
CA MET A 112 10.99 22.36 -30.22
C MET A 112 11.76 21.82 -29.00
N VAL A 113 13.10 21.79 -29.05
CA VAL A 113 13.94 21.36 -27.92
C VAL A 113 13.77 22.28 -26.71
N LEU A 114 13.76 23.61 -26.91
CA LEU A 114 13.49 24.58 -25.85
C LEU A 114 12.09 24.40 -25.25
N ALA A 115 11.08 24.14 -26.08
CA ALA A 115 9.71 23.91 -25.64
C ALA A 115 9.57 22.62 -24.83
N ILE A 116 10.16 21.51 -25.29
CA ILE A 116 10.15 20.22 -24.58
C ILE A 116 10.91 20.34 -23.25
N GLY A 117 12.09 20.95 -23.25
CA GLY A 117 12.87 21.18 -22.03
C GLY A 117 12.13 22.08 -21.02
N GLY A 118 11.54 23.18 -21.49
CA GLY A 118 10.74 24.08 -20.65
C GLY A 118 9.51 23.39 -20.06
N LEU A 119 8.82 22.55 -20.84
CA LEU A 119 7.65 21.81 -20.39
C LEU A 119 8.02 20.80 -19.29
N GLY A 120 9.14 20.07 -19.45
CA GLY A 120 9.65 19.15 -18.43
C GLY A 120 9.92 19.81 -17.08
N ILE A 121 10.53 21.00 -17.09
CA ILE A 121 10.78 21.79 -15.86
C ILE A 121 9.46 22.17 -15.17
N LEU A 122 8.47 22.63 -15.93
CA LEU A 122 7.15 23.00 -15.39
C LEU A 122 6.40 21.80 -14.81
N PHE A 123 6.39 20.66 -15.50
CA PHE A 123 5.78 19.43 -14.99
C PHE A 123 6.47 18.94 -13.72
N GLY A 124 7.81 18.95 -13.67
CA GLY A 124 8.58 18.59 -12.47
C GLY A 124 8.24 19.47 -11.27
N ALA A 125 8.11 20.78 -11.48
CA ALA A 125 7.72 21.73 -10.43
C ALA A 125 6.30 21.45 -9.89
N VAL A 126 5.32 21.28 -10.78
CA VAL A 126 3.93 20.97 -10.39
C VAL A 126 3.83 19.62 -9.67
N TRP A 127 4.52 18.59 -10.17
CA TRP A 127 4.54 17.26 -9.56
C TRP A 127 5.16 17.28 -8.15
N GLY A 128 6.27 18.00 -7.97
CA GLY A 128 6.91 18.18 -6.67
C GLY A 128 6.00 18.84 -5.63
N ILE A 129 5.22 19.85 -6.03
CA ILE A 129 4.22 20.49 -5.17
C ILE A 129 3.09 19.51 -4.82
N LYS A 130 2.56 18.79 -5.82
CA LYS A 130 1.48 17.80 -5.62
C LYS A 130 1.88 16.72 -4.62
N ARG A 131 3.13 16.24 -4.66
CA ARG A 131 3.65 15.23 -3.71
C ARG A 131 3.66 15.74 -2.27
N LYS A 132 4.14 16.97 -2.04
CA LYS A 132 4.19 17.59 -0.70
C LYS A 132 2.80 17.80 -0.09
N VAL A 133 1.83 18.24 -0.88
CA VAL A 133 0.44 18.43 -0.40
C VAL A 133 -0.17 17.10 0.03
N ASN A 134 0.01 16.04 -0.77
CA ASN A 134 -0.52 14.72 -0.46
C ASN A 134 0.05 14.15 0.85
N ASP A 135 1.36 14.30 1.08
CA ASP A 135 2.01 13.87 2.32
C ASP A 135 1.45 14.62 3.54
N ASN A 136 1.25 15.93 3.42
CA ASN A 136 0.63 16.74 4.46
C ASN A 136 -0.81 16.30 4.75
N SER A 137 -1.63 16.07 3.72
CA SER A 137 -3.00 15.57 3.90
C SER A 137 -3.02 14.22 4.61
N ARG A 138 -2.11 13.31 4.25
CA ARG A 138 -1.97 12.01 4.91
C ARG A 138 -1.60 12.17 6.38
N GLN A 139 -0.60 12.99 6.71
CA GLN A 139 -0.21 13.25 8.10
C GLN A 139 -1.34 13.88 8.92
N ILE A 140 -2.10 14.83 8.36
CA ILE A 140 -3.26 15.43 9.02
C ILE A 140 -4.31 14.37 9.36
N SER A 141 -4.60 13.44 8.43
CA SER A 141 -5.56 12.37 8.66
C SER A 141 -5.12 11.41 9.76
N ILE A 142 -3.83 11.04 9.80
CA ILE A 142 -3.24 10.19 10.84
C ILE A 142 -3.33 10.87 12.21
N ASN A 143 -2.95 12.15 12.29
CA ASN A 143 -3.03 12.93 13.52
C ASN A 143 -4.49 13.06 14.01
N LYS A 144 -5.45 13.28 13.10
CA LYS A 144 -6.88 13.37 13.42
C LYS A 144 -7.39 12.07 14.04
N GLU A 145 -7.09 10.92 13.44
CA GLU A 145 -7.51 9.62 13.99
C GLU A 145 -6.78 9.27 15.30
N SER A 146 -5.51 9.64 15.44
CA SER A 146 -4.76 9.50 16.69
C SER A 146 -5.41 10.30 17.83
N ILE A 147 -5.76 11.57 17.59
CA ILE A 147 -6.47 12.42 18.56
C ILE A 147 -7.85 11.83 18.90
N LYS A 148 -8.62 11.42 17.90
CA LYS A 148 -9.93 10.81 18.10
C LYS A 148 -9.84 9.56 18.98
N ASN A 149 -8.87 8.70 18.73
CA ASN A 149 -8.75 7.41 19.40
C ASN A 149 -8.11 7.51 20.79
N LYS A 150 -7.05 8.31 20.95
CA LYS A 150 -6.30 8.42 22.21
C LYS A 150 -6.87 9.45 23.18
N ILE A 151 -7.44 10.54 22.66
CA ILE A 151 -7.89 11.67 23.48
C ILE A 151 -9.41 11.65 23.61
N ILE A 152 -10.13 11.66 22.48
CA ILE A 152 -11.58 11.88 22.50
C ILE A 152 -12.35 10.64 22.96
N LYS A 153 -12.07 9.45 22.40
CA LYS A 153 -12.81 8.21 22.74
C LYS A 153 -12.84 7.91 24.25
N PRO A 154 -11.73 7.99 25.00
CA PRO A 154 -11.76 7.80 26.46
C PRO A 154 -12.61 8.84 27.19
N ILE A 155 -12.49 10.12 26.81
CA ILE A 155 -13.24 11.23 27.45
C ILE A 155 -14.74 11.07 27.22
N THR A 156 -15.16 10.71 26.00
CA THR A 156 -16.58 10.52 25.66
C THR A 156 -17.22 9.32 26.34
N ARG A 157 -16.44 8.41 26.92
CA ARG A 157 -16.93 7.22 27.63
C ARG A 157 -16.95 7.38 29.15
N THR A 158 -16.34 8.43 29.69
CA THR A 158 -16.35 8.66 31.15
C THR A 158 -17.56 9.49 31.54
N THR A 159 -18.31 9.03 32.53
CA THR A 159 -19.37 9.83 33.15
C THR A 159 -18.76 10.89 34.07
N PRO A 160 -19.48 11.99 34.39
CA PRO A 160 -19.00 12.97 35.38
C PRO A 160 -18.63 12.32 36.72
N LEU A 161 -19.30 11.24 37.12
CA LEU A 161 -19.00 10.49 38.32
C LEU A 161 -17.66 9.75 38.24
N ASP A 162 -17.35 9.12 37.11
CA ASP A 162 -16.05 8.45 36.89
C ASP A 162 -14.88 9.42 37.03
N ILE A 163 -15.05 10.65 36.53
CA ILE A 163 -14.05 11.71 36.64
C ILE A 163 -13.82 12.05 38.12
N LEU A 164 -14.89 12.25 38.89
CA LEU A 164 -14.80 12.56 40.32
C LEU A 164 -14.16 11.43 41.12
N GLN A 165 -14.52 10.17 40.83
CA GLN A 165 -13.92 9.02 41.48
C GLN A 165 -12.41 8.92 41.18
N LYS A 166 -12.00 9.20 39.94
CA LYS A 166 -10.59 9.23 39.57
C LYS A 166 -9.82 10.33 40.32
N ARG A 167 -10.44 11.50 40.53
CA ARG A 167 -9.84 12.60 41.32
C ARG A 167 -9.75 12.26 42.80
N LEU A 168 -10.72 11.55 43.36
CA LEU A 168 -10.69 11.08 44.75
C LEU A 168 -9.55 10.08 44.98
N VAL A 169 -9.40 9.09 44.09
CA VAL A 169 -8.30 8.10 44.15
C VAL A 169 -6.93 8.76 44.00
N ARG A 170 -6.85 9.82 43.19
CA ARG A 170 -5.62 10.59 43.00
C ARG A 170 -5.30 11.55 44.15
N GLY A 171 -6.23 11.74 45.09
CA GLY A 171 -6.10 12.68 46.20
C GLY A 171 -6.26 14.15 45.80
N GLU A 172 -6.80 14.44 44.62
CA GLU A 172 -7.03 15.83 44.16
C GLU A 172 -8.26 16.48 44.82
N ILE A 173 -9.16 15.66 45.37
CA ILE A 173 -10.35 16.09 46.11
C ILE A 173 -10.49 15.24 47.37
N SER A 174 -11.08 15.83 48.41
CA SER A 174 -11.43 15.10 49.63
C SER A 174 -12.72 14.29 49.47
N VAL A 175 -12.93 13.31 50.35
CA VAL A 175 -14.17 12.51 50.40
C VAL A 175 -15.40 13.40 50.62
N LYS A 176 -15.26 14.48 51.41
CA LYS A 176 -16.34 15.43 51.67
C LYS A 176 -16.73 16.21 50.41
N GLU A 177 -15.74 16.76 49.71
CA GLU A 177 -15.97 17.48 48.45
C GLU A 177 -16.57 16.56 47.37
N PHE A 178 -16.15 15.30 47.32
CA PHE A 178 -16.73 14.31 46.40
C PHE A 178 -18.24 14.14 46.63
N GLU A 179 -18.69 13.91 47.88
CA GLU A 179 -20.10 13.70 48.19
C GLU A 179 -20.95 14.95 47.94
N GLU A 180 -20.43 16.15 48.24
CA GLU A 180 -21.12 17.41 47.95
C GLU A 180 -21.35 17.60 46.44
N ILE A 181 -20.32 17.36 45.62
CA ILE A 181 -20.43 17.50 44.16
C ILE A 181 -21.33 16.42 43.58
N ARG A 182 -21.24 15.18 44.09
CA ARG A 182 -22.11 14.07 43.67
C ARG A 182 -23.58 14.37 43.97
N ALA A 183 -23.90 14.90 45.14
CA ALA A 183 -25.26 15.27 45.51
C ALA A 183 -25.82 16.36 44.58
N LYS A 184 -25.02 17.38 44.26
CA LYS A 184 -25.39 18.45 43.30
C LYS A 184 -25.64 17.91 41.89
N LEU A 185 -24.82 16.95 41.44
CA LEU A 185 -25.02 16.30 40.14
C LEU A 185 -26.30 15.46 40.10
N ALA A 186 -26.63 14.77 41.20
CA ALA A 186 -27.87 13.99 41.30
C ALA A 186 -29.12 14.89 41.30
N SER A 187 -29.09 16.02 42.00
CA SER A 187 -30.21 16.98 42.02
C SER A 187 -30.37 17.77 40.72
N SER A 188 -29.30 17.92 39.94
CA SER A 188 -29.31 18.66 38.65
C SER A 188 -29.90 17.83 37.49
N ASN A 189 -30.01 16.51 37.63
CA ASN A 189 -30.53 15.60 36.60
C ASN A 189 -31.99 15.19 36.85
N GLN A 190 -32.65 15.78 37.85
CA GLN A 190 -34.10 15.70 38.11
C GLN A 190 -34.79 16.93 37.52
#